data_AF-A0A4R1BHT2-F1
#
_entry.id   AF-A0A4R1BHT2-F1
#
_cell.length_a   1.000
_cell.length_b   1.000
_cell.length_c   1.000
_cell.angle_alpha   90.00
_cell.angle_beta   90.00
_cell.angle_gamma   90.00
#
_symmetry.space_group_name_H-M   'P 1'
#
loop_
_entity.id
_entity.type
_entity.pdbx_description
1 polymer ?
#
loop_
_entity_poly.entity_id
_entity_poly.type
_entity_poly.pdbx_seq_one_letter_code
_entity_poly.pdbx_strand_id
1 'polypeptide(L)'
;MKSIGAILLGMLLSAIIGVLLISGIFGPVFATFFETATARQLSFPAGLFIFGVAFYFGGMLASYRAPHRRVLHGTLVSVASFGVSLVVNLGVVAFSSPAEDPLAGFRSAGIAAFTALLVLVSFGASFYGARRGEELYHYNRQFARRGH
;
A
#
# COMPACT_ATOMS: atom_id res chain seq x y z
N MET A 1 10.40 8.23 -18.05
CA MET A 1 10.00 6.92 -17.47
C MET A 1 8.75 6.44 -18.19
N LYS A 2 8.68 5.14 -18.53
CA LYS A 2 7.44 4.52 -19.08
C LYS A 2 6.35 4.54 -17.99
N SER A 3 5.08 4.63 -18.39
CA SER A 3 3.90 4.68 -17.49
C SER A 3 3.94 3.61 -16.38
N ILE A 4 4.23 2.37 -16.75
CA ILE A 4 4.35 1.22 -15.83
C ILE A 4 5.45 1.43 -14.78
N GLY A 5 6.57 2.04 -15.16
CA GLY A 5 7.70 2.25 -14.25
C GLY A 5 7.37 3.19 -13.08
N ALA A 6 6.44 4.13 -13.25
CA ALA A 6 6.00 4.99 -12.16
C ALA A 6 5.17 4.20 -11.13
N ILE A 7 4.29 3.31 -11.61
CA ILE A 7 3.45 2.47 -10.74
C ILE A 7 4.34 1.50 -9.95
N LEU A 8 5.26 0.79 -10.63
CA LEU A 8 6.18 -0.15 -9.97
C LEU A 8 7.03 0.53 -8.90
N LEU A 9 7.51 1.75 -9.17
CA LEU A 9 8.27 2.52 -8.19
C LEU A 9 7.42 2.89 -6.97
N GLY A 10 6.16 3.29 -7.18
CA GLY A 10 5.21 3.56 -6.09
C GLY A 10 4.93 2.30 -5.26
N MET A 11 4.70 1.17 -5.91
CA MET A 11 4.49 -0.13 -5.25
C MET A 11 5.70 -0.53 -4.42
N LEU A 12 6.91 -0.40 -4.98
CA LEU A 12 8.16 -0.70 -4.27
C LEU A 12 8.32 0.18 -3.04
N LEU A 13 8.07 1.49 -3.16
CA LEU A 13 8.14 2.40 -2.02
C LEU A 13 7.09 2.04 -0.95
N SER A 14 5.85 1.75 -1.34
CA SER A 14 4.81 1.29 -0.41
C SER A 14 5.23 0.04 0.33
N ALA A 15 5.79 -0.95 -0.38
CA ALA A 15 6.28 -2.18 0.24
C ALA A 15 7.41 -1.91 1.24
N ILE A 16 8.39 -1.09 0.87
CA ILE A 16 9.51 -0.71 1.75
C ILE A 16 8.97 -0.02 3.01
N ILE A 17 8.10 0.98 2.86
CA ILE A 17 7.53 1.69 4.01
C ILE A 17 6.72 0.73 4.89
N GLY A 18 5.87 -0.10 4.28
CA GLY A 18 5.09 -1.10 5.00
C GLY A 18 5.97 -2.03 5.82
N VAL A 19 7.02 -2.60 5.21
CA VAL A 19 7.97 -3.49 5.89
C VAL A 19 8.72 -2.76 6.99
N LEU A 20 9.22 -1.54 6.75
CA LEU A 20 9.94 -0.77 7.76
C LEU A 20 9.06 -0.42 8.96
N LEU A 21 7.80 -0.06 8.72
CA LEU A 21 6.86 0.23 9.80
C LEU A 21 6.51 -1.05 10.56
N ILE A 22 6.13 -2.13 9.87
CA ILE A 22 5.73 -3.39 10.50
C ILE A 22 6.90 -4.03 11.23
N SER A 23 8.07 -4.16 10.62
CA SER A 23 9.22 -4.87 11.20
C SER A 23 10.11 -4.00 12.08
N GLY A 24 10.20 -2.69 11.80
CA GLY A 24 11.13 -1.79 12.48
C GLY A 24 10.52 -1.09 13.69
N ILE A 25 9.39 -0.42 13.51
CA ILE A 25 8.77 0.38 14.59
C ILE A 25 7.76 -0.47 15.36
N PHE A 26 6.80 -1.04 14.64
CA PHE A 26 5.69 -1.72 15.26
C PHE A 26 6.10 -3.12 15.74
N GLY A 27 6.93 -3.87 15.02
CA GLY A 27 7.33 -5.23 15.40
C GLY A 27 7.89 -5.34 16.83
N PRO A 28 8.91 -4.56 17.21
CA PRO A 28 9.48 -4.59 18.56
C PRO A 28 8.50 -4.09 19.63
N VAL A 29 7.71 -3.06 19.31
CA VAL A 29 6.66 -2.56 20.22
C VAL A 29 5.60 -3.63 20.42
N PHE A 30 5.19 -4.29 19.35
CA PHE A 30 4.22 -5.37 19.42
C PHE A 30 4.78 -6.52 20.27
N ALA A 31 6.00 -6.99 19.99
CA ALA A 31 6.63 -8.07 20.74
C ALA A 31 6.72 -7.78 22.25
N THR A 32 7.01 -6.53 22.63
CA THR A 32 7.15 -6.13 24.04
C THR A 32 5.80 -5.99 24.77
N PHE A 33 4.74 -5.60 24.07
CA PHE A 33 3.45 -5.24 24.72
C PHE A 33 2.29 -6.22 24.43
N PHE A 34 2.42 -7.13 23.45
CA PHE A 34 1.31 -7.98 22.96
C PHE A 34 0.96 -9.22 23.79
N GLU A 35 1.61 -9.45 24.93
CA GLU A 35 1.15 -10.46 25.88
C GLU A 35 -0.17 -10.06 26.58
N THR A 36 -0.65 -8.83 26.39
CA THR A 36 -1.85 -8.29 27.04
C THR A 36 -3.06 -8.19 26.10
N ALA A 37 -4.27 -8.43 26.63
CA ALA A 37 -5.52 -8.39 25.86
C ALA A 37 -5.79 -7.03 25.17
N THR A 38 -5.31 -5.93 25.77
CA THR A 38 -5.44 -4.56 25.26
C THR A 38 -4.62 -4.34 23.98
N ALA A 39 -3.46 -4.98 23.87
CA ALA A 39 -2.62 -4.86 22.70
C ALA A 39 -3.28 -5.50 21.46
N ARG A 40 -3.97 -6.64 21.64
CA ARG A 40 -4.73 -7.30 20.56
C ARG A 40 -5.82 -6.42 19.94
N GLN A 41 -6.35 -5.44 20.67
CA GLN A 41 -7.32 -4.47 20.15
C GLN A 41 -6.64 -3.32 19.38
N LEU A 42 -5.40 -2.96 19.72
CA LEU A 42 -4.63 -1.89 19.07
C LEU A 42 -3.99 -2.32 17.74
N SER A 43 -3.85 -3.63 17.50
CA SER A 43 -3.30 -4.16 16.23
C SER A 43 -4.12 -3.79 15.00
N PHE A 44 -5.44 -3.72 15.15
CA PHE A 44 -6.36 -3.39 14.07
C PHE A 44 -6.19 -1.95 13.56
N PRO A 45 -6.34 -0.89 14.39
CA PRO A 45 -6.16 0.48 13.92
C PRO A 45 -4.72 0.76 13.50
N ALA A 46 -3.73 0.17 14.17
CA ALA A 46 -2.32 0.29 13.78
C ALA A 46 -2.07 -0.28 12.37
N GLY A 47 -2.62 -1.46 12.06
CA GLY A 47 -2.52 -2.06 10.74
C GLY A 47 -3.10 -1.16 9.65
N LEU A 48 -4.32 -0.64 9.86
CA LEU A 48 -4.95 0.29 8.89
C LEU A 48 -4.12 1.56 8.71
N PHE A 49 -3.57 2.12 9.78
CA PHE A 49 -2.69 3.28 9.72
C PHE A 49 -1.42 3.01 8.91
N ILE A 50 -0.72 1.91 9.19
CA ILE A 50 0.51 1.55 8.49
C ILE A 50 0.27 1.39 6.99
N PHE A 51 -0.78 0.66 6.62
CA PHE A 51 -1.17 0.50 5.22
C PHE A 51 -1.54 1.84 4.59
N GLY A 52 -2.28 2.69 5.30
CA GLY A 52 -2.59 4.04 4.86
C GLY A 52 -1.35 4.86 4.56
N VAL A 53 -0.38 4.91 5.48
CA VAL A 53 0.88 5.65 5.29
C VAL A 53 1.69 5.09 4.11
N ALA A 54 1.84 3.77 4.03
CA ALA A 54 2.58 3.12 2.95
C ALA A 54 2.00 3.44 1.56
N PHE A 55 0.70 3.29 1.39
CA PHE A 55 0.03 3.57 0.11
C PHE A 55 -0.08 5.06 -0.19
N TYR A 56 -0.20 5.92 0.82
CA TYR A 56 -0.13 7.38 0.63
C TYR A 56 1.18 7.81 -0.02
N PHE A 57 2.32 7.40 0.54
CA PHE A 57 3.63 7.79 -0.01
C PHE A 57 3.93 7.10 -1.35
N GLY A 58 3.54 5.85 -1.52
CA GLY A 58 3.70 5.17 -2.82
C GLY A 58 2.88 5.80 -3.93
N GLY A 59 1.61 6.13 -3.66
CA GLY A 59 0.74 6.85 -4.58
C GLY A 59 1.28 8.24 -4.93
N MET A 60 1.83 8.96 -3.93
CA MET A 60 2.49 10.25 -4.13
C MET A 60 3.69 10.14 -5.06
N LEU A 61 4.59 9.20 -4.81
CA LEU A 61 5.79 9.01 -5.64
C LEU A 61 5.43 8.61 -7.07
N ALA A 62 4.50 7.67 -7.24
CA ALA A 62 4.03 7.24 -8.55
C ALA A 62 3.42 8.41 -9.34
N SER A 63 2.55 9.21 -8.71
CA SER A 63 1.94 10.40 -9.32
C SER A 63 2.98 11.46 -9.70
N TYR A 64 3.96 11.71 -8.82
CA TYR A 64 5.05 12.65 -9.08
C TYR A 64 5.92 12.24 -10.28
N ARG A 65 6.18 10.94 -10.43
CA ARG A 65 7.02 10.40 -11.53
C ARG A 65 6.25 10.07 -12.81
N ALA A 66 4.91 10.03 -12.76
CA ALA A 66 4.10 9.66 -13.91
C ALA A 66 4.22 10.68 -15.07
N PRO A 67 4.25 10.22 -16.33
CA PRO A 67 4.38 11.12 -17.48
C PRO A 67 3.09 11.93 -17.76
N HIS A 68 1.92 11.30 -17.61
CA HIS A 68 0.60 11.88 -17.83
C HIS A 68 -0.42 11.18 -16.90
N ARG A 69 -1.61 11.76 -16.71
CA ARG A 69 -2.66 11.23 -15.83
C ARG A 69 -2.11 10.81 -14.46
N ARG A 70 -1.49 11.78 -13.77
CA ARG A 70 -0.64 11.53 -12.60
C ARG A 70 -1.42 10.92 -11.44
N VAL A 71 -2.59 11.46 -11.14
CA VAL A 71 -3.50 10.91 -10.12
C VAL A 71 -3.87 9.47 -10.42
N LEU A 72 -4.17 9.13 -11.69
CA LEU A 72 -4.51 7.75 -12.07
C LEU A 72 -3.36 6.79 -11.75
N HIS A 73 -2.12 7.14 -12.12
CA HIS A 73 -0.96 6.28 -11.85
C HIS A 73 -0.73 6.08 -10.35
N GLY A 74 -0.88 7.15 -9.56
CA GLY A 74 -0.76 7.04 -8.11
C GLY A 74 -1.88 6.20 -7.49
N THR A 75 -3.13 6.35 -7.93
CA THR A 75 -4.24 5.51 -7.46
C THR A 75 -4.07 4.05 -7.87
N LEU A 76 -3.51 3.78 -9.06
CA LEU A 76 -3.26 2.42 -9.54
C LEU A 76 -2.22 1.65 -8.69
N VAL A 77 -1.42 2.31 -7.85
CA VAL A 77 -0.47 1.64 -6.96
C VAL A 77 -1.18 0.64 -6.04
N SER A 78 -2.30 1.04 -5.41
CA SER A 78 -3.07 0.14 -4.55
C SER A 78 -3.69 -1.00 -5.36
N VAL A 79 -4.38 -0.66 -6.45
CA VAL A 79 -5.06 -1.64 -7.32
C VAL A 79 -4.08 -2.68 -7.86
N ALA A 80 -2.94 -2.24 -8.38
CA ALA A 80 -1.91 -3.12 -8.90
C ALA A 80 -1.29 -3.98 -7.79
N SER A 81 -1.07 -3.44 -6.59
CA SER A 81 -0.52 -4.20 -5.46
C SER A 81 -1.47 -5.33 -5.02
N PHE A 82 -2.77 -5.06 -4.90
CA PHE A 82 -3.74 -6.10 -4.59
C PHE A 82 -3.91 -7.11 -5.73
N GLY A 83 -3.89 -6.63 -6.99
CA GLY A 83 -3.93 -7.51 -8.15
C GLY A 83 -2.74 -8.46 -8.21
N VAL A 84 -1.52 -7.95 -8.01
CA VAL A 84 -0.31 -8.77 -7.94
C VAL A 84 -0.37 -9.74 -6.77
N SER A 85 -0.78 -9.28 -5.59
CA SER A 85 -0.96 -10.15 -4.42
C SER A 85 -1.94 -11.29 -4.71
N LEU A 86 -3.09 -11.01 -5.32
CA LEU A 86 -4.06 -12.03 -5.69
C LEU A 86 -3.48 -13.04 -6.70
N VAL A 87 -2.80 -12.56 -7.74
CA VAL A 87 -2.16 -13.43 -8.75
C VAL A 87 -1.10 -14.34 -8.10
N VAL A 88 -0.28 -13.81 -7.20
CA VAL A 88 0.72 -14.59 -6.46
C VAL A 88 0.04 -15.65 -5.61
N ASN A 89 -1.00 -15.29 -4.84
CA ASN A 89 -1.71 -16.24 -3.98
C ASN A 89 -2.42 -17.34 -4.80
N LEU A 90 -3.03 -17.00 -5.93
CA LEU A 90 -3.62 -17.98 -6.84
C LEU A 90 -2.56 -18.91 -7.46
N GLY A 91 -1.37 -18.39 -7.76
CA GLY A 91 -0.23 -19.19 -8.17
C GLY A 91 0.14 -20.22 -7.11
N VAL A 92 0.24 -19.81 -5.85
CA VAL A 92 0.53 -20.72 -4.73
C VAL A 92 -0.53 -21.83 -4.65
N VAL A 93 -1.83 -21.48 -4.72
CA VAL A 93 -2.92 -22.48 -4.74
C VAL A 93 -2.78 -23.47 -5.89
N ALA A 94 -2.38 -23.01 -7.08
CA ALA A 94 -2.25 -23.86 -8.26
C ALA A 94 -1.07 -24.84 -8.18
N PHE A 95 -0.03 -24.52 -7.41
CA PHE A 95 1.23 -25.29 -7.36
C PHE A 95 1.53 -25.95 -6.01
N SER A 96 0.69 -25.76 -4.99
CA SER A 96 0.94 -26.24 -3.61
C SER A 96 -0.16 -27.19 -3.13
N SER A 97 0.12 -27.91 -2.04
CA SER A 97 -0.85 -28.83 -1.43
C SER A 97 -2.03 -28.07 -0.82
N PRO A 98 -3.25 -28.66 -0.75
CA PRO A 98 -4.43 -28.00 -0.16
C PRO A 98 -4.26 -27.54 1.29
N ALA A 99 -3.30 -28.12 2.03
CA ALA A 99 -2.96 -27.73 3.39
C ALA A 99 -2.29 -26.35 3.48
N GLU A 100 -1.77 -25.82 2.37
CA GLU A 100 -1.07 -24.54 2.28
C GLU A 100 -1.89 -23.46 1.57
N ASP A 101 -3.21 -23.62 1.47
CA ASP A 101 -4.11 -22.66 0.80
C ASP A 101 -4.05 -21.26 1.45
N PRO A 102 -3.36 -20.28 0.84
CA PRO A 102 -3.23 -18.94 1.41
C PRO A 102 -4.55 -18.15 1.35
N LEU A 103 -5.53 -18.62 0.58
CA LEU A 103 -6.84 -18.00 0.44
C LEU A 103 -7.89 -18.61 1.38
N ALA A 104 -7.56 -19.65 2.14
CA ALA A 104 -8.49 -20.30 3.06
C ALA A 104 -9.12 -19.31 4.07
N GLY A 105 -8.35 -18.29 4.49
CA GLY A 105 -8.82 -17.24 5.39
C GLY A 105 -10.00 -16.43 4.84
N PHE A 106 -10.12 -16.26 3.51
CA PHE A 106 -11.23 -15.53 2.90
C PHE A 106 -12.58 -16.24 3.00
N ARG A 107 -12.60 -17.52 3.39
CA ARG A 107 -13.84 -18.26 3.68
C ARG A 107 -14.52 -17.77 4.96
N SER A 108 -13.79 -17.06 5.83
CA SER A 108 -14.34 -16.34 6.98
C SER A 108 -14.85 -14.97 6.56
N ALA A 109 -16.15 -14.71 6.82
CA ALA A 109 -16.76 -13.41 6.56
C ALA A 109 -16.02 -12.25 7.25
N GLY A 110 -15.46 -12.48 8.44
CA GLY A 110 -14.70 -11.47 9.18
C GLY A 110 -13.40 -11.08 8.48
N ILE A 111 -12.64 -12.06 7.99
CA ILE A 111 -11.37 -11.83 7.27
C ILE A 111 -11.64 -11.20 5.90
N ALA A 112 -12.68 -11.64 5.20
CA ALA A 112 -13.11 -11.04 3.95
C ALA A 112 -13.48 -9.56 4.13
N ALA A 113 -14.29 -9.23 5.15
CA ALA A 113 -14.67 -7.87 5.47
C ALA A 113 -13.45 -7.01 5.87
N PHE A 114 -12.55 -7.55 6.69
CA PHE A 114 -11.31 -6.86 7.06
C PHE A 114 -10.44 -6.55 5.85
N THR A 115 -10.29 -7.53 4.95
CA THR A 115 -9.49 -7.34 3.74
C THR A 115 -10.13 -6.30 2.82
N ALA A 116 -11.45 -6.32 2.67
CA ALA A 116 -12.17 -5.29 1.91
C ALA A 116 -11.95 -3.89 2.50
N LEU A 117 -12.02 -3.74 3.83
CA LEU A 117 -11.71 -2.48 4.50
C LEU A 117 -10.26 -2.03 4.25
N LEU A 118 -9.31 -2.95 4.33
CA LEU A 118 -7.90 -2.66 4.09
C LEU A 118 -7.63 -2.24 2.63
N VAL A 119 -8.34 -2.84 1.66
CA VAL A 119 -8.34 -2.40 0.26
C VAL A 119 -8.87 -0.97 0.13
N LEU A 120 -10.00 -0.67 0.77
CA LEU A 120 -10.61 0.67 0.72
C LEU A 120 -9.70 1.74 1.34
N VAL A 121 -9.12 1.47 2.51
CA VAL A 121 -8.17 2.39 3.17
C VAL A 121 -6.94 2.62 2.31
N SER A 122 -6.36 1.54 1.77
CA SER A 122 -5.19 1.62 0.89
C SER A 122 -5.51 2.40 -0.39
N PHE A 123 -6.69 2.18 -0.98
CA PHE A 123 -7.13 2.91 -2.16
C PHE A 123 -7.32 4.40 -1.88
N GLY A 124 -8.03 4.74 -0.81
CA GLY A 124 -8.21 6.13 -0.39
C GLY A 124 -6.88 6.82 -0.13
N ALA A 125 -5.99 6.19 0.63
CA ALA A 125 -4.67 6.72 0.91
C ALA A 125 -3.84 6.93 -0.35
N SER A 126 -3.81 5.95 -1.26
CA SER A 126 -3.12 6.05 -2.55
C SER A 126 -3.66 7.19 -3.40
N PHE A 127 -4.98 7.39 -3.43
CA PHE A 127 -5.63 8.49 -4.13
C PHE A 127 -5.24 9.86 -3.56
N TYR A 128 -5.32 10.05 -2.24
CA TYR A 128 -4.92 11.29 -1.58
C TYR A 128 -3.42 11.58 -1.78
N GLY A 129 -2.58 10.55 -1.65
CA GLY A 129 -1.16 10.63 -1.95
C GLY A 129 -0.91 11.04 -3.40
N ALA A 130 -1.64 10.45 -4.34
CA ALA A 130 -1.52 10.76 -5.76
C ALA A 130 -1.86 12.22 -6.07
N ARG A 131 -2.93 12.77 -5.48
CA ARG A 131 -3.26 14.21 -5.61
C ARG A 131 -2.12 15.08 -5.12
N ARG A 132 -1.56 14.76 -3.94
CA ARG A 132 -0.43 15.49 -3.38
C ARG A 132 0.82 15.42 -4.27
N GLY A 133 1.10 14.26 -4.85
CA GLY A 133 2.23 14.08 -5.77
C GLY A 133 2.09 14.90 -7.05
N GLU A 134 0.88 15.06 -7.57
CA GLU A 134 0.60 15.91 -8.73
C GLU A 134 0.80 17.40 -8.40
N GLU A 135 0.28 17.87 -7.27
CA GLU A 135 0.50 19.24 -6.78
C GLU A 135 1.98 19.57 -6.65
N LEU A 136 2.76 18.69 -6.01
CA LEU A 136 4.21 18.85 -5.85
C LEU A 136 4.93 18.92 -7.19
N TYR A 137 4.51 18.10 -8.16
CA TYR A 137 5.08 18.16 -9.50
C TYR A 137 4.83 19.52 -10.17
N HIS A 138 3.59 20.03 -10.11
CA HIS A 138 3.25 21.32 -10.70
C HIS A 138 3.98 22.47 -10.02
N TYR A 139 4.06 22.46 -8.68
CA TYR A 139 4.82 23.44 -7.92
C TYR A 139 6.29 23.46 -8.32
N ASN A 140 6.96 22.30 -8.34
CA ASN A 140 8.37 22.21 -8.72
C ASN A 140 8.62 22.64 -10.17
N ARG A 141 7.70 22.32 -11.08
CA ARG A 141 7.80 22.72 -12.49
C ARG A 141 7.64 24.24 -12.66
N GLN A 142 6.76 24.87 -11.89
CA GLN A 142 6.60 26.32 -11.90
C GLN A 142 7.82 27.01 -11.32
N PHE A 143 8.37 26.50 -10.22
CA PHE A 143 9.58 27.04 -9.60
C PHE A 143 10.79 26.94 -10.55
N ALA A 144 11.02 25.78 -11.17
CA ALA A 144 12.10 25.59 -12.15
C ALA A 144 12.01 26.51 -13.38
N ARG A 145 10.80 26.96 -13.75
CA ARG A 145 10.60 27.92 -14.85
C ARG A 145 10.84 29.37 -14.46
N ARG A 146 10.82 29.70 -13.17
CA ARG A 146 11.05 31.06 -12.65
C ARG A 146 12.50 31.30 -12.20
N GLY A 147 13.26 30.22 -11.98
CA GLY A 147 14.68 30.27 -11.58
C GLY A 147 15.68 30.36 -12.73
N HIS A 148 15.20 30.65 -13.94
CA HIS A 148 15.96 30.95 -15.15
C HIS A 148 15.39 32.23 -15.77
#